data_AF-A0A0C9X3F0-F1
#
_entry.id   AF-A0A0C9X3F0-F1
#
_cell.length_a   1.000
_cell.length_b   1.000
_cell.length_c   1.000
_cell.angle_alpha   90.00
_cell.angle_beta   90.00
_cell.angle_gamma   90.00
#
_symmetry.space_group_name_H-M   'P 1'
#
loop_
_entity.id
_entity.type
_entity.pdbx_description
1 polymer ?
#
loop_
_entity_poly.entity_id
_entity_poly.type
_entity_poly.pdbx_seq_one_letter_code
_entity_poly.pdbx_strand_id
1 'polypeptide(L)'
;MDQDKNVEMEQEVNIESDEEMHTAAPNFERPSDYLRGRCPLFFGGKDWKKPDDLVDFIVCLDACFKQKSRKAQGKEAPAPRKHPDTAFVSSEDVKAMEDVVNEIRPEPKSGLKGKKSLDGPLQPQKDENPDLYEKRVKASTQFFSDTGLMALLCRHDRVLWLVNMTSAGEKQHYALVLLEHLFNHLPSTARFFMLMAINGLASSFITQESV
;
A
#
# COMPACT_ATOMS: atom_id res chain seq x y z
N MET A 1 62.86 -0.76 -51.49
CA MET A 1 63.05 -0.96 -50.05
C MET A 1 61.93 -0.22 -49.35
N ASP A 2 60.98 -0.80 -48.64
CA ASP A 2 60.60 -2.19 -48.40
C ASP A 2 59.21 -2.13 -47.73
N GLN A 3 58.38 -3.12 -48.07
CA GLN A 3 57.40 -3.81 -47.22
C GLN A 3 56.17 -3.07 -46.64
N ASP A 4 55.04 -3.37 -47.27
CA ASP A 4 53.82 -3.97 -46.68
C ASP A 4 53.71 -4.00 -45.15
N LYS A 5 52.63 -3.41 -44.61
CA LYS A 5 51.74 -4.07 -43.64
C LYS A 5 50.31 -3.53 -43.76
N ASN A 6 49.45 -4.39 -44.29
CA ASN A 6 48.01 -4.40 -44.10
C ASN A 6 47.72 -4.91 -42.68
N VAL A 7 46.94 -4.19 -41.86
CA VAL A 7 46.21 -4.75 -40.70
C VAL A 7 44.86 -4.04 -40.61
N GLU A 8 43.86 -4.89 -40.58
CA GLU A 8 42.42 -4.66 -40.65
C GLU A 8 41.85 -3.97 -39.40
N MET A 9 40.66 -3.36 -39.59
CA MET A 9 39.46 -3.51 -38.73
C MET A 9 39.69 -3.43 -37.21
N GLU A 10 39.16 -2.43 -36.53
CA GLU A 10 37.85 -2.60 -35.93
C GLU A 10 37.07 -1.28 -35.83
N GLN A 11 35.85 -1.38 -36.32
CA GLN A 11 34.79 -0.38 -36.27
C GLN A 11 34.19 -0.43 -34.87
N GLU A 12 34.56 0.52 -34.00
CA GLU A 12 33.87 0.71 -32.74
C GLU A 12 32.49 1.32 -33.04
N VAL A 13 31.50 0.43 -33.10
CA VAL A 13 30.09 0.76 -33.09
C VAL A 13 29.80 1.38 -31.73
N ASN A 14 29.67 2.70 -31.67
CA ASN A 14 29.02 3.37 -30.54
C ASN A 14 27.55 2.95 -30.56
N ILE A 15 27.26 1.84 -29.88
CA ILE A 15 25.91 1.40 -29.58
C ILE A 15 25.37 2.40 -28.57
N GLU A 16 24.51 3.27 -29.08
CA GLU A 16 23.58 4.07 -28.29
C GLU A 16 22.65 3.08 -27.58
N SER A 17 23.02 2.71 -26.35
CA SER A 17 22.16 1.95 -25.46
C SER A 17 21.23 2.94 -24.77
N ASP A 18 20.01 3.05 -25.33
CA ASP A 18 18.83 3.57 -24.67
C ASP A 18 18.55 2.74 -23.40
N GLU A 19 19.29 3.02 -22.32
CA GLU A 19 19.01 2.45 -21.01
C GLU A 19 18.08 3.37 -20.23
N GLU A 20 16.81 2.99 -20.32
CA GLU A 20 15.83 3.00 -19.24
C GLU A 20 15.54 4.35 -18.57
N MET A 21 14.38 4.90 -18.93
CA MET A 21 13.63 5.86 -18.11
C MET A 21 13.17 5.18 -16.80
N HIS A 22 14.13 4.87 -15.93
CA HIS A 22 13.87 4.86 -14.52
C HIS A 22 13.47 6.29 -14.17
N THR A 23 12.17 6.52 -13.95
CA THR A 23 11.68 7.75 -13.31
C THR A 23 12.47 7.92 -12.02
N ALA A 24 13.52 8.74 -12.07
CA ALA A 24 14.36 9.02 -10.92
C ALA A 24 13.43 9.53 -9.83
N ALA A 25 13.35 8.79 -8.72
CA ALA A 25 12.58 9.20 -7.57
C ALA A 25 12.97 10.66 -7.25
N PRO A 26 12.00 11.56 -7.06
CA PRO A 26 12.29 12.97 -6.83
C PRO A 26 13.30 13.11 -5.68
N ASN A 27 14.46 13.68 -5.99
CA ASN A 27 15.52 13.92 -5.01
C ASN A 27 15.12 15.09 -4.11
N PHE A 28 14.31 14.80 -3.09
CA PHE A 28 13.96 15.78 -2.08
C PHE A 28 15.07 15.92 -1.04
N GLU A 29 15.52 17.15 -0.78
CA GLU A 29 16.46 17.44 0.32
C GLU A 29 15.79 17.35 1.70
N ARG A 30 14.45 17.38 1.75
CA ARG A 30 13.62 17.29 2.96
C ARG A 30 12.23 16.74 2.61
N PRO A 31 11.42 16.27 3.57
CA PRO A 31 10.06 15.82 3.30
C PRO A 31 9.23 16.83 2.49
N SER A 32 8.41 16.32 1.58
CA SER A 32 7.56 17.12 0.70
C SER A 32 6.63 18.09 1.44
N ASP A 33 6.14 19.11 0.74
CA ASP A 33 5.18 20.08 1.30
C ASP A 33 3.87 19.41 1.75
N TYR A 34 3.44 18.33 1.09
CA TYR A 34 2.27 17.56 1.49
C TYR A 34 2.42 16.97 2.90
N LEU A 35 3.51 16.24 3.15
CA LEU A 35 3.78 15.62 4.46
C LEU A 35 3.93 16.70 5.55
N ARG A 36 4.60 17.81 5.22
CA ARG A 36 4.75 18.96 6.10
C ARG A 36 3.43 19.63 6.45
N GLY A 37 2.50 19.69 5.49
CA GLY A 37 1.13 20.17 5.73
C GLY A 37 0.33 19.26 6.66
N ARG A 38 0.49 17.93 6.52
CA ARG A 38 -0.22 16.95 7.36
C ARG A 38 0.29 16.87 8.79
N CYS A 39 1.62 16.89 8.97
CA CYS A 39 2.23 16.94 10.29
C CYS A 39 3.46 17.86 10.33
N PRO A 40 3.28 19.16 10.62
CA PRO A 40 4.37 20.12 10.72
C PRO A 40 5.40 19.74 11.79
N LEU A 41 4.95 19.14 12.90
CA LEU A 41 5.82 18.71 13.99
C LEU A 41 6.74 17.54 13.60
N PHE A 42 6.31 16.68 12.69
CA PHE A 42 7.07 15.48 12.31
C PHE A 42 7.93 15.69 11.08
N PHE A 43 7.42 16.41 10.08
CA PHE A 43 8.09 16.57 8.78
C PHE A 43 8.60 17.99 8.54
N GLY A 44 8.19 18.97 9.35
CA GLY A 44 8.48 20.39 9.14
C GLY A 44 9.82 20.88 9.68
N GLY A 45 10.51 20.06 10.48
CA GLY A 45 11.83 20.39 11.02
C GLY A 45 12.86 20.57 9.91
N LYS A 46 13.76 21.55 10.06
CA LYS A 46 14.92 21.71 9.17
C LYS A 46 15.93 20.58 9.41
N ASP A 47 16.07 20.16 10.67
CA ASP A 47 16.94 19.07 11.11
C ASP A 47 16.15 17.75 11.15
N TRP A 48 15.54 17.39 10.02
CA TRP A 48 14.74 16.16 9.92
C TRP A 48 15.58 14.89 10.05
N LYS A 49 16.88 14.97 9.75
CA LYS A 49 17.85 13.88 9.90
C LYS A 49 18.71 14.12 11.13
N LYS A 50 18.68 13.19 12.07
CA LYS A 50 19.51 13.24 13.27
C LYS A 50 20.51 12.09 13.24
N PRO A 51 21.83 12.36 13.30
CA PRO A 51 22.85 11.32 13.22
C PRO A 51 22.82 10.37 14.43
N ASP A 52 22.40 10.87 15.60
CA ASP A 52 22.33 10.10 16.83
C ASP A 52 21.10 9.16 16.90
N ASP A 53 20.05 9.46 16.12
CA ASP A 53 18.85 8.63 16.08
C ASP A 53 19.03 7.45 15.12
N LEU A 54 18.47 6.30 15.48
CA LEU A 54 18.49 5.10 14.64
C LEU A 54 17.64 5.28 13.36
N VAL A 55 16.55 6.03 13.47
CA VAL A 55 15.57 6.24 12.39
C VAL A 55 15.14 7.69 12.36
N ASP A 56 14.91 8.21 11.15
CA ASP A 56 14.52 9.60 10.93
C ASP A 56 12.98 9.74 10.99
N PHE A 57 12.24 8.73 10.51
CA PHE A 57 10.78 8.71 10.52
C PHE A 57 10.22 7.41 11.11
N ILE A 58 9.13 7.53 11.86
CA ILE A 58 8.34 6.41 12.40
C ILE A 58 6.91 6.57 11.89
N VAL A 59 6.44 5.54 11.18
CA VAL A 59 5.08 5.49 10.62
C VAL A 59 4.36 4.24 11.09
N CYS A 60 3.04 4.32 11.21
CA CYS A 60 2.19 3.23 11.65
C CYS A 60 1.20 2.87 10.55
N LEU A 61 1.14 1.59 10.18
CA LEU A 61 0.05 1.03 9.38
C LEU A 61 -1.02 0.48 10.31
N ASP A 62 -2.26 0.96 10.13
CA ASP A 62 -3.44 0.44 10.82
C ASP A 62 -4.49 -0.03 9.81
N ALA A 63 -5.10 -1.18 10.09
CA ALA A 63 -6.16 -1.76 9.28
C ALA A 63 -7.43 -1.95 10.11
N CYS A 64 -8.49 -1.24 9.72
CA CYS A 64 -9.78 -1.26 10.39
C CYS A 64 -10.87 -1.88 9.51
N PHE A 65 -11.21 -3.15 9.79
CA PHE A 65 -12.29 -3.88 9.10
C PHE A 65 -13.71 -3.55 9.63
N LYS A 66 -13.83 -2.67 10.62
CA LYS A 66 -15.12 -2.27 11.19
C LYS A 66 -15.83 -1.22 10.33
N GLN A 67 -15.08 -0.43 9.57
CA GLN A 67 -15.63 0.58 8.67
C GLN A 67 -16.00 -0.05 7.33
N LYS A 68 -17.31 -0.21 7.08
CA LYS A 68 -17.83 -0.84 5.86
C LYS A 68 -18.84 0.07 5.17
N SER A 69 -18.70 0.21 3.86
CA SER A 69 -19.66 0.95 3.04
C SER A 69 -20.60 -0.02 2.32
N ARG A 70 -21.90 0.22 2.37
CA ARG A 70 -22.90 -0.62 1.71
C ARG A 70 -23.02 -0.25 0.24
N LYS A 71 -23.22 -1.25 -0.62
CA LYS A 71 -23.59 -1.02 -2.02
C LYS A 71 -24.93 -0.29 -2.08
N ALA A 72 -25.08 0.63 -3.03
CA ALA A 72 -26.35 1.31 -3.25
C ALA A 72 -27.39 0.29 -3.73
N GLN A 73 -28.45 0.08 -2.95
CA GLN A 73 -29.53 -0.85 -3.29
C GLN A 73 -30.51 -0.18 -4.28
N GLY A 74 -30.18 -0.23 -5.57
CA GLY A 74 -31.10 0.14 -6.65
C GLY A 74 -31.34 1.64 -6.86
N LYS A 75 -30.66 2.52 -6.11
CA LYS A 75 -30.52 3.95 -6.44
C LYS A 75 -29.11 4.18 -6.95
N GLU A 76 -28.96 5.00 -7.99
CA GLU A 76 -27.65 5.44 -8.46
C GLU A 76 -26.86 5.99 -7.27
N ALA A 77 -25.63 5.50 -7.10
CA ALA A 77 -24.79 5.96 -6.01
C ALA A 77 -24.60 7.48 -6.17
N PRO A 78 -24.72 8.28 -5.08
CA PRO A 78 -24.42 9.70 -5.16
C PRO A 78 -23.04 9.90 -5.79
N ALA A 79 -22.92 10.87 -6.69
CA ALA A 79 -21.65 11.18 -7.34
C ALA A 79 -20.54 11.31 -6.26
N PRO A 80 -19.34 10.74 -6.48
CA PRO A 80 -18.28 10.75 -5.49
C PRO A 80 -17.97 12.18 -5.05
N ARG A 81 -18.20 12.49 -3.77
CA ARG A 81 -17.79 13.77 -3.19
C ARG A 81 -16.29 13.71 -2.95
N LYS A 82 -15.50 14.23 -3.89
CA LYS A 82 -14.05 14.39 -3.70
C LYS A 82 -13.81 15.69 -2.93
N HIS A 83 -13.24 15.58 -1.73
CA HIS A 83 -12.73 16.75 -1.02
C HIS A 83 -11.42 17.19 -1.71
N PRO A 84 -11.18 18.50 -1.90
CA PRO A 84 -9.96 18.98 -2.54
C PRO A 84 -8.68 18.60 -1.79
N ASP A 85 -8.74 18.46 -0.47
CA ASP A 85 -7.67 17.90 0.36
C ASP A 85 -8.08 16.49 0.82
N THR A 86 -8.14 15.55 -0.11
CA THR A 86 -8.41 14.15 0.22
C THR A 86 -7.13 13.46 0.71
N ALA A 87 -7.24 12.68 1.78
CA ALA A 87 -6.19 11.76 2.22
C ALA A 87 -6.30 10.40 1.54
N PHE A 88 -7.36 10.16 0.76
CA PHE A 88 -7.59 8.87 0.13
C PHE A 88 -6.74 8.69 -1.12
N VAL A 89 -6.01 7.59 -1.17
CA VAL A 89 -5.35 7.09 -2.37
C VAL A 89 -6.42 6.72 -3.40
N SER A 90 -6.13 6.97 -4.68
CA SER A 90 -7.04 6.68 -5.77
C SER A 90 -7.26 5.16 -5.92
N SER A 91 -8.41 4.75 -6.43
CA SER A 91 -8.63 3.34 -6.76
C SER A 91 -7.76 2.88 -7.94
N GLU A 92 -7.30 3.80 -8.79
CA GLU A 92 -6.39 3.50 -9.88
C GLU A 92 -5.01 3.08 -9.35
N ASP A 93 -4.44 3.82 -8.41
CA ASP A 93 -3.12 3.54 -7.83
C ASP A 93 -3.14 2.21 -7.05
N VAL A 94 -4.23 1.95 -6.31
CA VAL A 94 -4.43 0.70 -5.59
C VAL A 94 -4.45 -0.49 -6.56
N LYS A 95 -5.11 -0.33 -7.72
CA LYS A 95 -5.16 -1.37 -8.74
C LYS A 95 -3.80 -1.58 -9.40
N ALA A 96 -3.08 -0.51 -9.73
CA ALA A 96 -1.73 -0.60 -10.29
C ALA A 96 -0.79 -1.37 -9.35
N MET A 97 -0.85 -1.09 -8.05
CA MET A 97 -0.07 -1.84 -7.06
C MET A 97 -0.55 -3.29 -6.90
N GLU A 98 -1.85 -3.57 -7.04
CA GLU A 98 -2.36 -4.94 -7.07
C GLU A 98 -1.79 -5.74 -8.25
N ASP A 99 -1.74 -5.12 -9.44
CA ASP A 99 -1.19 -5.73 -10.65
C ASP A 99 0.31 -6.04 -10.47
N VAL A 100 1.10 -5.09 -9.96
CA VAL A 100 2.54 -5.28 -9.64
C VAL A 100 2.76 -6.45 -8.67
N VAL A 101 1.97 -6.51 -7.59
CA VAL A 101 2.07 -7.60 -6.61
C VAL A 101 1.74 -8.95 -7.23
N ASN A 102 0.74 -9.00 -8.11
CA ASN A 102 0.34 -10.24 -8.77
C ASN A 102 1.41 -10.72 -9.78
N GLU A 103 2.09 -9.81 -10.47
CA GLU A 103 3.18 -10.13 -11.39
C GLU A 103 4.42 -10.69 -10.67
N ILE A 104 4.78 -10.12 -9.52
CA ILE A 104 5.95 -10.55 -8.75
C ILE A 104 5.68 -11.86 -8.00
N ARG A 105 4.41 -12.12 -7.64
CA ARG A 105 4.06 -13.28 -6.83
C ARG A 105 4.34 -14.57 -7.62
N PRO A 106 5.19 -15.48 -7.11
CA PRO A 106 5.38 -16.77 -7.76
C PRO A 106 4.05 -17.53 -7.77
N GLU A 107 3.70 -18.10 -8.93
CA GLU A 107 2.58 -19.01 -9.09
C GLU A 107 2.63 -20.07 -7.97
N PRO A 108 1.52 -20.28 -7.24
CA PRO A 108 1.49 -21.35 -6.25
C PRO A 108 1.76 -22.66 -6.99
N LYS A 109 2.84 -23.36 -6.62
CA LYS A 109 3.13 -24.70 -7.15
C LYS A 109 1.88 -25.55 -6.97
N SER A 110 1.16 -25.81 -8.06
CA SER A 110 0.00 -26.70 -8.06
C SER A 110 0.50 -28.12 -7.80
N GLY A 111 0.63 -28.47 -6.53
CA GLY A 111 1.24 -29.70 -6.07
C GLY A 111 0.44 -30.33 -4.95
N LEU A 112 -0.71 -30.90 -5.29
CA LEU A 112 -1.14 -32.28 -5.02
C LEU A 112 -2.66 -32.35 -5.10
N LYS A 113 -3.16 -33.09 -6.10
CA LYS A 113 -4.51 -33.67 -6.12
C LYS A 113 -4.68 -34.56 -4.88
N GLY A 114 -5.19 -33.99 -3.79
CA GLY A 114 -5.64 -34.72 -2.59
C GLY A 114 -7.16 -34.74 -2.53
N LYS A 115 -7.76 -35.84 -3.01
CA LYS A 115 -9.13 -36.34 -2.81
C LYS A 115 -10.30 -35.33 -2.73
N LYS A 116 -11.20 -35.46 -3.70
CA LYS A 116 -12.63 -35.10 -3.59
C LYS A 116 -13.19 -35.59 -2.24
N SER A 117 -13.54 -34.68 -1.34
CA SER A 117 -14.64 -34.90 -0.41
C SER A 117 -15.87 -34.26 -1.05
N LEU A 118 -16.93 -35.05 -1.23
CA LEU A 118 -18.23 -34.54 -1.62
C LEU A 118 -18.70 -33.56 -0.54
N ASP A 119 -18.93 -32.31 -0.90
CA ASP A 119 -20.09 -31.58 -0.42
C ASP A 119 -20.55 -30.68 -1.56
N GLY A 120 -21.75 -30.97 -2.06
CA GLY A 120 -22.36 -30.26 -3.18
C GLY A 120 -22.74 -28.81 -2.82
N PRO A 121 -23.24 -28.04 -3.80
CA PRO A 121 -23.68 -26.67 -3.55
C PRO A 121 -24.87 -26.70 -2.58
N LEU A 122 -24.68 -26.22 -1.34
CA LEU A 122 -25.79 -25.95 -0.44
C LEU A 122 -26.64 -24.85 -1.08
N GLN A 123 -27.83 -25.22 -1.54
CA GLN A 123 -28.87 -24.27 -1.91
C GLN A 123 -29.19 -23.38 -0.69
N PRO A 124 -29.49 -22.09 -0.87
CA PRO A 124 -29.89 -21.24 0.24
C PRO A 124 -31.26 -21.68 0.75
N GLN A 125 -31.27 -22.31 1.93
CA GLN A 125 -32.48 -22.53 2.70
C GLN A 125 -33.04 -21.17 3.12
N LYS A 126 -34.30 -20.95 2.75
CA LYS A 126 -35.07 -19.76 3.04
C LYS A 126 -35.64 -19.91 4.45
N ASP A 127 -34.83 -19.60 5.46
CA ASP A 127 -35.30 -19.63 6.84
C ASP A 127 -35.80 -18.22 7.25
N GLU A 128 -37.11 -18.15 7.45
CA GLU A 128 -37.86 -17.02 8.00
C GLU A 128 -37.53 -16.86 9.50
N ASN A 129 -36.50 -16.06 9.83
CA ASN A 129 -36.28 -15.61 11.21
C ASN A 129 -35.53 -14.26 11.24
N PRO A 130 -36.06 -13.19 11.87
CA PRO A 130 -35.51 -11.83 11.75
C PRO A 130 -34.24 -11.52 12.58
N ASP A 131 -33.62 -12.47 13.27
CA ASP A 131 -32.40 -12.24 14.09
C ASP A 131 -31.06 -12.44 13.34
N LEU A 132 -31.02 -12.12 12.04
CA LEU A 132 -29.87 -12.37 11.15
C LEU A 132 -28.90 -11.18 11.01
N TYR A 133 -28.49 -10.55 12.12
CA TYR A 133 -27.42 -9.53 12.06
C TYR A 133 -26.05 -10.05 12.50
N GLU A 134 -25.97 -11.07 13.37
CA GLU A 134 -24.71 -11.47 13.99
C GLU A 134 -23.87 -12.46 13.19
N LYS A 135 -24.46 -13.21 12.24
CA LYS A 135 -23.74 -14.18 11.40
C LYS A 135 -23.35 -13.63 10.02
N ARG A 136 -23.27 -12.31 9.87
CA ARG A 136 -22.87 -11.69 8.61
C ARG A 136 -21.36 -11.85 8.42
N VAL A 137 -20.98 -12.73 7.49
CA VAL A 137 -19.60 -13.01 7.06
C VAL A 137 -18.79 -11.71 7.02
N LYS A 138 -17.76 -11.63 7.85
CA LYS A 138 -16.94 -10.42 8.11
C LYS A 138 -16.27 -9.85 6.85
N ALA A 139 -16.36 -10.51 5.70
CA ALA A 139 -15.82 -10.10 4.42
C ALA A 139 -16.79 -10.28 3.23
N SER A 140 -18.12 -10.34 3.43
CA SER A 140 -19.05 -10.48 2.31
C SER A 140 -19.08 -9.22 1.43
N THR A 141 -18.43 -9.29 0.27
CA THR A 141 -18.48 -8.30 -0.82
C THR A 141 -19.85 -8.26 -1.51
N GLN A 142 -20.79 -9.14 -1.12
CA GLN A 142 -22.14 -9.16 -1.68
C GLN A 142 -22.94 -7.92 -1.27
N PHE A 143 -22.75 -7.44 -0.03
CA PHE A 143 -23.51 -6.33 0.54
C PHE A 143 -22.70 -5.03 0.71
N PHE A 144 -21.37 -5.14 0.75
CA PHE A 144 -20.48 -4.02 1.02
C PHE A 144 -19.61 -3.74 -0.21
N SER A 145 -19.49 -2.47 -0.57
CA SER A 145 -18.53 -2.00 -1.58
C SER A 145 -17.13 -1.93 -0.98
N ASP A 146 -17.03 -1.48 0.28
CA ASP A 146 -15.79 -1.40 1.04
C ASP A 146 -15.85 -2.37 2.23
N THR A 147 -14.86 -3.23 2.34
CA THR A 147 -14.72 -4.27 3.36
C THR A 147 -13.95 -3.78 4.60
N GLY A 148 -13.22 -2.67 4.48
CA GLY A 148 -12.45 -2.05 5.55
C GLY A 148 -11.75 -0.76 5.09
N LEU A 149 -11.00 -0.15 6.00
CA LEU A 149 -10.03 0.91 5.71
C LEU A 149 -8.64 0.50 6.15
N MET A 150 -7.63 0.93 5.41
CA MET A 150 -6.24 0.92 5.86
C MET A 150 -5.70 2.35 5.89
N ALA A 151 -4.94 2.68 6.92
CA ALA A 151 -4.40 4.02 7.14
C ALA A 151 -2.89 3.95 7.36
N LEU A 152 -2.17 4.95 6.83
CA LEU A 152 -0.80 5.24 7.20
C LEU A 152 -0.78 6.49 8.09
N LEU A 153 -0.27 6.34 9.30
CA LEU A 153 -0.23 7.36 10.33
C LEU A 153 1.23 7.72 10.65
N CYS A 154 1.48 8.96 11.06
CA CYS A 154 2.76 9.32 11.66
C CYS A 154 2.78 9.00 13.17
N ARG A 155 3.95 9.11 13.82
CA ARG A 155 4.11 8.95 15.28
C ARG A 155 3.17 9.84 16.13
N HIS A 156 2.72 10.96 15.60
CA HIS A 156 1.79 11.88 16.27
C HIS A 156 0.31 11.56 15.99
N ASP A 157 0.01 10.35 15.51
CA ASP A 157 -1.35 9.90 15.20
C ASP A 157 -2.06 10.80 14.15
N ARG A 158 -1.28 11.37 13.22
CA ARG A 158 -1.83 12.15 12.09
C ARG A 158 -1.91 11.27 10.87
N VAL A 159 -3.08 11.28 10.23
CA VAL A 159 -3.33 10.53 8.99
C VAL A 159 -2.55 11.14 7.83
N LEU A 160 -1.65 10.34 7.25
CA LEU A 160 -0.92 10.69 6.04
C LEU A 160 -1.76 10.31 4.81
N TRP A 161 -2.19 9.04 4.74
CA TRP A 161 -3.03 8.53 3.67
C TRP A 161 -4.00 7.44 4.17
N LEU A 162 -5.08 7.27 3.43
CA LEU A 162 -6.13 6.28 3.63
C LEU A 162 -6.35 5.50 2.35
N VAL A 163 -6.66 4.22 2.48
CA VAL A 163 -7.02 3.34 1.37
C VAL A 163 -8.32 2.62 1.72
N ASN A 164 -9.28 2.66 0.79
CA ASN A 164 -10.49 1.84 0.87
C ASN A 164 -10.13 0.40 0.50
N MET A 165 -10.41 -0.54 1.39
CA MET A 165 -10.27 -1.96 1.10
C MET A 165 -11.56 -2.43 0.43
N THR A 166 -11.46 -2.95 -0.79
CA THR A 166 -12.62 -3.37 -1.61
C THR A 166 -12.72 -4.88 -1.77
N SER A 167 -11.70 -5.62 -1.33
CA SER A 167 -11.62 -7.07 -1.46
C SER A 167 -11.68 -7.77 -0.10
N ALA A 168 -12.05 -9.05 -0.13
CA ALA A 168 -12.05 -9.90 1.06
C ALA A 168 -10.63 -10.39 1.36
N GLY A 169 -10.19 -10.20 2.61
CA GLY A 169 -8.90 -10.69 3.11
C GLY A 169 -7.84 -9.60 3.31
N GLU A 170 -6.79 -9.96 4.05
CA GLU A 170 -5.59 -9.13 4.25
C GLU A 170 -4.72 -9.20 2.99
N LYS A 171 -4.92 -8.25 2.07
CA LYS A 171 -4.07 -8.13 0.87
C LYS A 171 -2.93 -7.15 1.10
N GLN A 172 -1.73 -7.54 0.69
CA GLN A 172 -0.50 -6.76 0.91
C GLN A 172 -0.44 -5.47 0.06
N HIS A 173 -1.09 -5.44 -1.12
CA HIS A 173 -1.04 -4.28 -2.01
C HIS A 173 -1.59 -2.99 -1.36
N TYR A 174 -2.53 -3.09 -0.40
CA TYR A 174 -3.06 -1.93 0.31
C TYR A 174 -1.98 -1.27 1.20
N ALA A 175 -1.11 -2.07 1.82
CA ALA A 175 0.01 -1.55 2.60
C ALA A 175 1.11 -1.01 1.68
N LEU A 176 1.38 -1.71 0.58
CA LEU A 176 2.44 -1.34 -0.36
C LEU A 176 2.16 -0.02 -1.08
N VAL A 177 0.92 0.25 -1.50
CA VAL A 177 0.57 1.53 -2.13
C VAL A 177 0.73 2.71 -1.16
N LEU A 178 0.41 2.52 0.12
CA LEU A 178 0.63 3.54 1.15
C LEU A 178 2.12 3.81 1.37
N LEU A 179 2.95 2.76 1.32
CA LEU A 179 4.40 2.90 1.44
C LEU A 179 5.04 3.54 0.21
N GLU A 180 4.57 3.20 -0.99
CA GLU A 180 5.00 3.84 -2.23
C GLU A 180 4.71 5.35 -2.20
N HIS A 181 3.50 5.74 -1.80
CA HIS A 181 3.15 7.15 -1.58
C HIS A 181 4.06 7.80 -0.53
N LEU A 182 4.40 7.10 0.55
CA LEU A 182 5.34 7.63 1.54
C LEU A 182 6.73 7.89 0.93
N PHE A 183 7.28 6.93 0.20
CA PHE A 183 8.62 7.06 -0.40
C PHE A 183 8.68 8.13 -1.47
N ASN A 184 7.62 8.29 -2.26
CA ASN A 184 7.50 9.36 -3.25
C ASN A 184 7.44 10.76 -2.63
N HIS A 185 7.37 10.88 -1.30
CA HIS A 185 7.29 12.14 -0.58
C HIS A 185 8.44 12.35 0.42
N LEU A 186 9.35 11.38 0.52
CA LEU A 186 10.50 11.42 1.42
C LEU A 186 11.82 11.55 0.65
N PRO A 187 12.87 12.11 1.29
CA PRO A 187 14.24 12.05 0.77
C PRO A 187 14.72 10.61 0.59
N SER A 188 15.49 10.35 -0.47
CA SER A 188 16.09 9.03 -0.75
C SER A 188 17.06 8.54 0.32
N THR A 189 17.59 9.44 1.15
CA THR A 189 18.52 9.13 2.25
C THR A 189 17.84 8.98 3.62
N ALA A 190 16.50 9.04 3.67
CA ALA A 190 15.72 8.93 4.89
C ALA A 190 15.64 7.48 5.37
N ARG A 191 15.94 7.28 6.66
CA ARG A 191 15.71 6.00 7.36
C ARG A 191 14.38 6.06 8.05
N PHE A 192 13.59 5.01 7.93
CA PHE A 192 12.30 4.95 8.62
C PHE A 192 12.07 3.61 9.30
N PHE A 193 11.19 3.63 10.29
CA PHE A 193 10.66 2.45 10.95
C PHE A 193 9.16 2.39 10.74
N MET A 194 8.66 1.20 10.40
CA MET A 194 7.25 0.95 10.24
C MET A 194 6.74 0.06 11.37
N LEU A 195 5.70 0.55 12.04
CA LEU A 195 4.93 -0.19 13.02
C LEU A 195 3.64 -0.68 12.37
N MET A 196 3.27 -1.95 12.59
CA MET A 196 1.94 -2.44 12.22
C MET A 196 1.08 -2.57 13.48
N ALA A 197 -0.03 -1.83 13.51
CA ALA A 197 -1.02 -1.94 14.55
C ALA A 197 -1.90 -3.17 14.29
N ILE A 198 -1.51 -4.32 14.84
CA ILE A 198 -2.46 -5.42 15.01
C ILE A 198 -3.39 -5.03 16.16
N ASN A 199 -4.67 -4.82 15.85
CA ASN A 199 -5.73 -4.54 16.82
C ASN A 199 -5.64 -5.51 18.01
N GLY A 200 -5.00 -5.09 19.11
CA GLY A 200 -4.68 -5.93 20.27
C GLY A 200 -3.33 -5.65 20.95
N LEU A 201 -2.33 -5.06 20.27
CA LEU A 201 -0.98 -4.83 20.85
C LEU A 201 -0.53 -3.36 20.95
N ALA A 202 -1.31 -2.40 20.41
CA ALA A 202 -0.96 -0.98 20.46
C ALA A 202 -0.93 -0.40 21.89
N SER A 203 -1.63 -1.02 22.85
CA SER A 203 -1.62 -0.54 24.24
C SER A 203 -0.31 -0.83 24.97
N SER A 204 0.52 -1.76 24.50
CA SER A 204 1.68 -2.24 25.25
C SER A 204 2.99 -1.55 24.86
N PHE A 205 3.10 -1.06 23.63
CA PHE A 205 4.34 -0.48 23.10
C PHE A 205 4.45 1.03 23.30
N ILE A 206 3.32 1.76 23.31
CA ILE A 206 3.33 3.21 23.56
C ILE A 206 3.76 3.54 25.01
N THR A 207 3.59 2.60 25.94
CA THR A 207 3.96 2.78 27.35
C THR A 207 5.41 2.46 27.68
N GLN A 208 6.23 1.98 26.73
CA GLN A 208 7.59 1.50 27.04
C GLN A 208 8.72 2.50 26.76
N GLU A 209 8.42 3.69 26.20
CA GLU A 209 9.42 4.76 25.97
C GLU A 209 9.37 5.90 27.01
N SER A 210 8.72 5.67 28.16
CA SER A 210 8.77 6.59 29.31
C SER A 210 9.36 5.88 30.53
N VAL A 211 10.68 5.66 30.50
CA VAL A 211 11.51 5.43 31.70
C VAL A 211 12.82 6.17 31.53
#